data_AF-A0A972A931-F1
#
_entry.id   AF-A0A972A931-F1
#
_cell.length_a   1.000
_cell.length_b   1.000
_cell.length_c   1.000
_cell.angle_alpha   90.00
_cell.angle_beta   90.00
_cell.angle_gamma   90.00
#
_symmetry.space_group_name_H-M   'P 1'
#
loop_
_entity.id
_entity.type
_entity.pdbx_description
1 polymer ?
#
loop_
_entity_poly.entity_id
_entity_poly.type
_entity_poly.pdbx_seq_one_letter_code
_entity_poly.pdbx_strand_id
1 'polypeptide(L)' 'MSNRIYIFDTTLRDGEQVPGSQLNTIEKIEIARQLEKLGVDII' A
#
# COMPACT_ATOMS: atom_id res chain seq x y z
N MET A 1 -14.73 16.65 -18.79
CA MET A 1 -14.56 15.56 -17.80
C MET A 1 -13.15 15.67 -17.24
N SER A 2 -12.95 15.58 -15.93
CA SER A 2 -11.60 15.56 -15.37
C SER A 2 -11.00 14.17 -15.57
N ASN A 3 -9.80 14.10 -16.14
CA ASN A 3 -9.04 12.86 -16.26
C ASN A 3 -8.34 12.58 -14.93
N ARG A 4 -9.08 12.16 -13.91
CA ARG A 4 -8.51 11.74 -12.63
C ARG A 4 -7.78 10.41 -12.83
N ILE A 5 -6.51 10.37 -12.44
CA ILE A 5 -5.74 9.12 -12.32
C ILE A 5 -6.02 8.54 -10.93
N TYR A 6 -6.26 7.24 -10.87
CA TYR A 6 -6.38 6.51 -9.62
C TYR A 6 -5.10 5.70 -9.37
N ILE A 7 -4.60 5.72 -8.15
CA ILE A 7 -3.45 4.96 -7.70
C ILE A 7 -3.95 3.77 -6.88
N PHE A 8 -3.70 2.56 -7.39
CA PHE A 8 -3.95 1.29 -6.72
C PHE A 8 -2.61 0.71 -6.29
N ASP A 9 -2.32 0.77 -4.99
CA ASP A 9 -1.07 0.27 -4.40
C ASP A 9 -1.25 -1.18 -3.95
N THR A 10 -0.30 -2.06 -4.26
CA THR A 10 -0.35 -3.48 -3.89
C THR A 10 0.72 -3.88 -2.87
N THR A 11 1.41 -2.92 -2.25
CA THR A 11 2.57 -3.14 -1.39
C THR A 11 2.27 -4.12 -0.27
N LEU A 12 1.12 -4.00 0.41
CA LEU A 12 0.76 -4.85 1.55
C LEU A 12 0.38 -6.28 1.16
N ARG A 13 0.10 -6.56 -0.12
CA ARG A 13 -0.32 -7.87 -0.61
C ARG A 13 0.76 -8.56 -1.42
N ASP A 14 1.33 -7.86 -2.39
CA ASP A 14 2.34 -8.39 -3.30
C ASP A 14 3.72 -8.36 -2.64
N GLY A 15 3.99 -7.34 -1.81
CA GLY A 15 5.24 -7.25 -1.05
C GLY A 15 5.45 -8.46 -0.14
N GLU A 16 4.39 -8.95 0.52
CA GLU A 16 4.48 -10.14 1.38
C GLU A 16 4.67 -11.47 0.65
N GLN A 17 4.41 -11.51 -0.66
CA GLN A 17 4.63 -12.72 -1.47
C GLN A 17 6.12 -12.90 -1.83
N VAL A 18 6.95 -11.89 -1.60
CA VAL A 18 8.39 -11.98 -1.79
C VAL A 18 9.01 -12.82 -0.67
N PRO A 19 9.78 -13.88 -0.99
CA PRO A 19 10.45 -14.69 0.02
C PRO A 19 11.31 -13.84 0.97
N GLY A 20 11.08 -13.98 2.27
CA GLY A 20 11.80 -13.23 3.30
C GLY A 20 11.29 -11.80 3.56
N SER A 21 10.21 -11.37 2.90
CA SER A 21 9.59 -10.05 3.09
C SER A 21 8.25 -10.15 3.84
N GLN A 22 8.24 -10.87 4.97
CA GLN A 22 7.03 -10.98 5.81
C GLN A 22 6.89 -9.73 6.67
N LEU A 23 5.75 -9.05 6.55
CA LEU A 23 5.42 -7.90 7.38
C LEU A 23 4.59 -8.34 8.57
N ASN A 24 4.97 -7.91 9.77
CA ASN A 24 4.11 -8.08 10.94
C ASN A 24 2.95 -7.08 10.92
N THR A 25 1.95 -7.31 11.77
CA THR A 25 0.73 -6.47 11.82
C THR A 25 1.04 -4.99 12.05
N ILE A 26 2.04 -4.67 12.88
CA ILE A 26 2.40 -3.28 13.19
C ILE A 26 3.04 -2.61 11.97
N GLU A 27 3.93 -3.31 11.28
CA GLU A 27 4.57 -2.83 10.04
C GLU A 27 3.54 -2.57 8.95
N LYS A 28 2.54 -3.45 8.79
CA LYS A 28 1.45 -3.24 7.82
C LYS A 28 0.65 -1.97 8.13
N ILE A 29 0.34 -1.74 9.40
CA ILE A 29 -0.41 -0.54 9.82
C ILE A 29 0.41 0.72 9.55
N GLU A 30 1.72 0.69 9.83
CA GLU A 30 2.59 1.84 9.58
C GLU A 30 2.68 2.15 8.08
N ILE A 31 2.91 1.14 7.24
CA ILE A 31 2.94 1.30 5.78
C ILE A 31 1.59 1.81 5.26
N ALA A 32 0.46 1.26 5.72
CA ALA A 32 -0.87 1.70 5.32
C ALA A 32 -1.09 3.20 5.61
N ARG A 33 -0.66 3.69 6.78
CA ARG A 33 -0.75 5.12 7.14
C ARG A 33 0.12 6.00 6.24
N GLN A 34 1.31 5.52 5.85
CA GLN A 34 2.16 6.26 4.94
C GLN A 34 1.56 6.32 3.52
N LEU A 35 0.97 5.22 3.03
CA LEU A 35 0.28 5.17 1.74
C LEU A 35 -0.96 6.08 1.74
N GLU A 36 -1.73 6.09 2.82
CA GLU A 36 -2.87 7.01 3.01
C GLU A 36 -2.40 8.47 2.97
N LYS A 37 -1.32 8.81 3.69
CA LYS A 37 -0.74 10.16 3.70
C LYS A 37 -0.23 10.61 2.33
N LEU A 38 0.21 9.67 1.49
CA LEU A 38 0.64 9.94 0.11
C LEU A 38 -0.55 10.23 -0.83
N GLY A 39 -1.78 9.93 -0.40
CA GLY A 39 -2.99 10.14 -1.20
C GLY A 39 -3.27 9.02 -2.20
N VAL A 40 -2.82 7.79 -1.89
CA VAL A 40 -3.18 6.60 -2.66
C VAL A 40 -4.69 6.38 -2.56
N ASP A 41 -5.34 6.07 -3.69
CA ASP A 41 -6.79 5.91 -3.72
C ASP A 41 -7.23 4.55 -3.15
N ILE A 42 -6.42 3.51 -3.31
CA ILE A 42 -6.70 2.14 -2.88
C ILE A 42 -5.40 1.43 -2.45
N ILE A 43 -5.43 0.75 -1.30
CA ILE A 43 -4.32 -0.03 -0.71
C ILE A 43 -4.78 -1.50 -0.56
#